data_AF-A0A3D0D4P4-F1
#
_entry.id   AF-A0A3D0D4P4-F1
#
_cell.length_a   1.000
_cell.length_b   1.000
_cell.length_c   1.000
_cell.angle_alpha   90.00
_cell.angle_beta   90.00
_cell.angle_gamma   90.00
#
_symmetry.space_group_name_H-M   'P 1'
#
loop_
_entity.id
_entity.type
_entity.pdbx_description
1 polymer ?
#
loop_
_entity_poly.entity_id
_entity_poly.type
_entity_poly.pdbx_seq_one_letter_code
_entity_poly.pdbx_strand_id
1 'polypeptide(L)'
;MADTVLLYISTAADLAPEREVLGRAVTELPVTLGWRVVQTPRADESLDLAAAAQADVHLLLLGSDIRAPVGLEWIAARRAGCSTVFFLKKGASRTPAAQAFAHEVERQTSWRLFEDAADLRRQVLARLAGHLLARAEYYVLRPAEFEALRAWRDALEKAEPRPPDETRGGAGDSAVILSPERFTPSDGVVITSPGTPA
;
A
#
# COMPACT_ATOMS: atom_id res chain seq x y z
N MET A 1 -7.74 18.95 3.14
CA MET A 1 -6.32 18.83 3.53
C MET A 1 -6.22 17.59 4.38
N ALA A 2 -5.28 16.70 4.08
CA ALA A 2 -5.16 15.41 4.76
C ALA A 2 -3.74 15.27 5.34
N ASP A 3 -3.65 14.88 6.60
CA ASP A 3 -2.42 14.51 7.29
C ASP A 3 -2.15 13.00 7.25
N THR A 4 -3.10 12.24 6.74
CA THR A 4 -3.09 10.79 6.68
C THR A 4 -3.36 10.31 5.27
N VAL A 5 -2.68 9.24 4.86
CA VAL A 5 -2.88 8.55 3.57
C VAL A 5 -3.53 7.20 3.81
N LEU A 6 -4.65 6.93 3.14
CA LEU A 6 -5.29 5.63 3.12
C LEU A 6 -4.77 4.80 1.94
N LEU A 7 -3.97 3.78 2.26
CA LEU A 7 -3.50 2.78 1.32
C LEU A 7 -4.37 1.52 1.47
N TYR A 8 -5.07 1.13 0.41
CA TYR A 8 -5.79 -0.13 0.36
C TYR A 8 -5.06 -1.14 -0.52
N ILE A 9 -4.87 -2.36 -0.03
CA ILE A 9 -4.14 -3.42 -0.75
C ILE A 9 -5.04 -4.64 -0.92
N SER A 10 -5.55 -4.82 -2.12
CA SER A 10 -6.30 -5.99 -2.54
C SER A 10 -5.35 -7.10 -3.01
N THR A 11 -5.27 -8.23 -2.31
CA THR A 11 -4.35 -9.33 -2.67
C THR A 11 -5.02 -10.69 -2.58
N ALA A 12 -4.69 -11.58 -3.51
CA ALA A 12 -4.99 -12.99 -3.36
C ALA A 12 -4.11 -13.63 -2.27
N ALA A 13 -4.57 -14.77 -1.71
CA ALA A 13 -3.92 -15.43 -0.58
C ALA A 13 -2.53 -16.03 -0.91
N ASP A 14 -2.25 -16.32 -2.18
CA ASP A 14 -0.98 -16.88 -2.65
C ASP A 14 0.15 -15.83 -2.73
N LEU A 15 -0.15 -14.56 -2.45
CA LEU A 15 0.80 -13.45 -2.40
C LEU A 15 1.05 -12.95 -0.98
N ALA A 16 1.00 -13.84 0.02
CA ALA A 16 1.23 -13.49 1.42
C ALA A 16 2.59 -12.80 1.68
N PRO A 17 3.72 -13.25 1.09
CA PRO A 17 5.01 -12.57 1.26
C PRO A 17 5.00 -11.14 0.72
N GLU A 18 4.43 -10.93 -0.47
CA GLU A 18 4.28 -9.61 -1.09
C GLU A 18 3.42 -8.70 -0.22
N ARG A 19 2.31 -9.24 0.30
CA ARG A 19 1.40 -8.53 1.19
C ARG A 19 2.10 -8.02 2.44
N GLU A 20 2.92 -8.86 3.07
CA GLU A 20 3.68 -8.50 4.27
C GLU A 20 4.70 -7.37 3.99
N VAL A 21 5.43 -7.49 2.88
CA VAL A 21 6.41 -6.47 2.47
C VAL A 21 5.73 -5.13 2.20
N LEU A 22 4.57 -5.11 1.51
CA LEU A 22 3.86 -3.87 1.23
C LEU A 22 3.26 -3.23 2.48
N GLY A 23 2.80 -4.02 3.45
CA GLY A 23 2.28 -3.50 4.72
C GLY A 23 3.29 -2.64 5.48
N ARG A 24 4.59 -2.96 5.36
CA ARG A 24 5.68 -2.22 6.01
C ARG A 24 6.31 -1.15 5.13
N ALA A 25 6.20 -1.26 3.81
CA ALA A 25 6.91 -0.40 2.85
C ALA A 25 6.62 1.10 3.06
N VAL A 26 5.41 1.46 3.51
CA VAL A 26 5.05 2.87 3.74
C VAL A 26 5.94 3.58 4.77
N THR A 27 6.58 2.83 5.69
CA THR A 27 7.48 3.39 6.72
C THR A 27 8.79 3.91 6.15
N GLU A 28 9.11 3.57 4.90
CA GLU A 28 10.36 3.94 4.24
C GLU A 28 10.28 5.27 3.51
N LEU A 29 9.06 5.80 3.31
CA LEU A 29 8.85 7.07 2.65
C LEU A 29 9.37 8.20 3.55
N PRO A 30 10.21 9.12 3.04
CA PRO A 30 10.79 10.21 3.84
C PRO A 30 9.78 11.36 4.05
N VAL A 31 8.62 11.04 4.62
CA VAL A 31 7.53 11.97 4.93
C VAL A 31 6.99 11.69 6.33
N THR A 32 6.39 12.71 6.94
CA THR A 32 5.81 12.62 8.29
C THR A 32 4.29 12.43 8.29
N LEU A 33 3.72 12.00 7.16
CA LEU A 33 2.29 11.71 7.04
C LEU A 33 1.91 10.47 7.84
N GLY A 34 0.73 10.48 8.44
CA GLY A 34 0.11 9.27 8.97
C GLY A 34 -0.28 8.32 7.83
N TRP A 35 -0.29 7.03 8.12
CA TRP A 35 -0.71 5.99 7.18
C TRP A 35 -1.76 5.09 7.81
N ARG A 36 -2.88 4.94 7.12
CA ARG A 36 -3.83 3.86 7.36
C ARG A 36 -3.66 2.84 6.26
N VAL A 37 -3.08 1.69 6.58
CA VAL A 37 -2.90 0.59 5.61
C VAL A 37 -3.97 -0.46 5.87
N VAL A 38 -4.88 -0.63 4.92
CA VAL A 38 -5.94 -1.65 4.95
C VAL A 38 -5.65 -2.67 3.87
N GLN A 39 -5.85 -3.95 4.17
CA GLN A 39 -5.57 -5.04 3.25
C GLN A 39 -6.79 -5.95 3.12
N THR A 40 -6.82 -6.76 2.05
CA THR A 40 -7.82 -7.83 1.92
C THR A 40 -7.86 -8.67 3.20
N PRO A 41 -9.04 -8.80 3.83
CA PRO A 41 -9.18 -9.51 5.08
C PRO A 41 -8.81 -10.98 4.92
N ARG A 42 -8.26 -11.58 5.97
CA ARG A 42 -8.26 -13.03 6.12
C ARG A 42 -9.69 -13.54 6.33
N ALA A 43 -9.88 -14.86 6.24
CA ALA A 43 -11.21 -15.48 6.27
C ALA A 43 -12.05 -15.15 7.54
N ASP A 44 -11.38 -14.79 8.63
CA ASP A 44 -11.93 -14.45 9.94
C ASP A 44 -12.00 -12.94 10.22
N GLU A 45 -11.51 -12.11 9.30
CA GLU A 45 -11.46 -10.65 9.45
C GLU A 45 -12.65 -9.97 8.75
N SER A 46 -13.08 -8.81 9.26
CA SER A 46 -14.17 -8.04 8.66
C SER A 46 -13.72 -7.31 7.39
N LEU A 47 -14.52 -7.41 6.33
CA LEU A 47 -14.29 -6.68 5.08
C LEU A 47 -14.69 -5.20 5.19
N ASP A 48 -13.71 -4.30 5.08
CA ASP A 48 -13.92 -2.85 5.02
C ASP A 48 -14.01 -2.36 3.57
N LEU A 49 -15.21 -2.44 2.98
CA LEU A 49 -15.47 -1.92 1.63
C LEU A 49 -15.44 -0.39 1.57
N ALA A 50 -15.67 0.31 2.69
CA ALA A 50 -15.61 1.76 2.71
C ALA A 50 -14.16 2.23 2.54
N ALA A 51 -13.20 1.56 3.18
CA ALA A 51 -11.79 1.83 2.97
C ALA A 51 -11.35 1.56 1.52
N ALA A 52 -11.83 0.49 0.88
CA ALA A 52 -11.55 0.25 -0.54
C ALA A 52 -12.10 1.36 -1.44
N ALA A 53 -13.33 1.82 -1.16
CA ALA A 53 -13.99 2.88 -1.91
C ALA A 53 -13.35 4.27 -1.73
N GLN A 54 -12.78 4.55 -0.56
CA GLN A 54 -12.25 5.87 -0.18
C GLN A 54 -10.72 5.95 -0.21
N ALA A 55 -10.03 4.89 -0.66
CA ALA A 55 -8.58 4.86 -0.66
C ALA A 55 -7.97 6.01 -1.47
N ASP A 56 -6.96 6.66 -0.90
CA ASP A 56 -6.11 7.60 -1.63
C ASP A 56 -5.33 6.86 -2.71
N VAL A 57 -4.86 5.65 -2.36
CA VAL A 57 -4.18 4.73 -3.26
C VAL A 57 -4.74 3.33 -3.06
N HIS A 58 -5.28 2.75 -4.12
CA HIS A 58 -5.72 1.35 -4.13
C HIS A 58 -4.78 0.51 -5.00
N LEU A 59 -4.20 -0.53 -4.42
CA LEU A 59 -3.38 -1.51 -5.12
C LEU A 59 -4.16 -2.82 -5.25
N LEU A 60 -4.12 -3.45 -6.42
CA LEU A 60 -4.65 -4.79 -6.62
C LEU A 60 -3.57 -5.70 -7.21
N LEU A 61 -3.26 -6.77 -6.48
CA LEU A 61 -2.23 -7.74 -6.83
C LEU A 61 -2.88 -9.05 -7.24
N LEU A 62 -2.50 -9.55 -8.43
CA LEU A 62 -2.93 -10.84 -8.95
C LEU A 62 -1.75 -11.80 -9.12
N GLY A 63 -1.84 -12.93 -8.44
CA GLY A 63 -0.90 -14.04 -8.52
C GLY A 63 -1.41 -15.14 -9.44
N SER A 64 -1.50 -16.34 -8.88
CA SER A 64 -1.94 -17.58 -9.52
C SER A 64 -3.46 -17.72 -9.52
N ASP A 65 -4.14 -17.15 -8.53
CA ASP A 65 -5.58 -17.28 -8.37
C ASP A 65 -6.22 -15.95 -7.97
N ILE A 66 -7.54 -15.85 -8.14
CA ILE A 66 -8.34 -14.73 -7.65
C ILE A 66 -9.46 -15.29 -6.77
N ARG A 67 -9.56 -14.81 -5.53
CA ARG A 67 -10.58 -15.26 -4.59
C ARG A 67 -11.32 -14.07 -3.99
N ALA A 68 -12.55 -14.32 -3.57
CA ALA A 68 -13.28 -13.36 -2.76
C ALA A 68 -12.45 -13.05 -1.49
N PRO A 69 -12.49 -11.79 -0.99
CA PRO A 69 -13.33 -10.68 -1.46
C PRO A 69 -12.70 -9.75 -2.52
N VAL A 70 -11.54 -10.08 -3.09
CA VAL A 70 -10.77 -9.16 -3.97
C VAL A 70 -11.59 -8.54 -5.10
N GLY A 71 -12.44 -9.33 -5.77
CA GLY A 71 -13.32 -8.82 -6.82
C GLY A 71 -14.35 -7.80 -6.33
N LEU A 72 -14.88 -7.99 -5.11
CA LEU A 72 -15.84 -7.06 -4.49
C LEU A 72 -15.16 -5.74 -4.08
N GLU A 73 -13.95 -5.83 -3.54
CA GLU A 73 -13.13 -4.65 -3.20
C GLU A 73 -12.88 -3.77 -4.42
N TRP A 74 -12.50 -4.39 -5.55
CA TRP A 74 -12.31 -3.65 -6.80
C TRP A 74 -13.60 -3.02 -7.32
N ILE A 75 -14.72 -3.75 -7.27
CA ILE A 75 -16.02 -3.19 -7.69
C ILE A 75 -16.41 -1.99 -6.82
N ALA A 76 -16.18 -2.05 -5.51
CA ALA A 76 -16.45 -0.93 -4.60
C ALA A 76 -15.60 0.29 -4.94
N ALA A 77 -14.28 0.12 -5.10
CA ALA A 77 -13.36 1.17 -5.51
C ALA A 77 -13.76 1.79 -6.86
N ARG A 78 -14.07 0.95 -7.87
CA ARG A 78 -14.47 1.41 -9.20
C ARG A 78 -15.75 2.24 -9.16
N ARG A 79 -16.76 1.82 -8.40
CA ARG A 79 -18.03 2.55 -8.27
C ARG A 79 -17.86 3.91 -7.58
N ALA A 80 -16.88 4.03 -6.70
CA ALA A 80 -16.54 5.29 -6.03
C ALA A 80 -15.61 6.19 -6.88
N GLY A 81 -15.17 5.74 -8.05
CA GLY A 81 -14.20 6.46 -8.87
C GLY A 81 -12.77 6.43 -8.33
N CYS A 82 -12.48 5.55 -7.36
CA CYS A 82 -11.12 5.35 -6.87
C CYS A 82 -10.27 4.65 -7.96
N SER A 83 -9.10 5.23 -8.24
CA SER A 83 -8.18 4.71 -9.25
C SER A 83 -7.32 3.59 -8.66
N THR A 84 -7.50 2.37 -9.17
CA THR A 84 -6.73 1.19 -8.74
C THR A 84 -5.49 1.00 -9.61
N VAL A 85 -4.35 0.72 -8.98
CA VAL A 85 -3.11 0.30 -9.65
C VAL A 85 -3.02 -1.22 -9.62
N PHE A 86 -2.89 -1.82 -10.80
CA PHE A 86 -2.93 -3.27 -10.99
C PHE A 86 -1.53 -3.85 -11.15
N PHE A 87 -1.23 -4.87 -10.35
CA PHE A 87 0.03 -5.61 -10.34
C PHE A 87 -0.19 -7.08 -10.63
N LEU A 88 0.62 -7.65 -11.52
CA LEU A 88 0.49 -9.01 -12.01
C LEU A 88 1.82 -9.76 -11.87
N LYS A 89 1.82 -10.87 -11.11
CA LYS A 89 3.05 -11.65 -10.87
C LYS A 89 3.53 -12.34 -12.15
N LYS A 90 4.77 -12.11 -12.57
CA LYS A 90 5.37 -12.82 -13.71
C LYS A 90 5.54 -14.32 -13.39
N GLY A 91 5.39 -15.16 -14.41
CA GLY A 91 5.65 -16.60 -14.29
C GLY A 91 4.65 -17.42 -13.47
N ALA A 92 3.66 -16.79 -12.82
CA ALA A 92 2.62 -17.51 -12.08
C ALA A 92 1.68 -18.26 -13.05
N SER A 93 1.46 -19.55 -12.79
CA SER A 93 0.45 -20.35 -13.49
C SER A 93 -0.95 -19.98 -13.02
N ARG A 94 -1.75 -19.36 -13.88
CA ARG A 94 -3.05 -18.80 -13.50
C ARG A 94 -4.19 -19.79 -13.65
N THR A 95 -5.07 -19.83 -12.66
CA THR A 95 -6.37 -20.52 -12.76
C THR A 95 -7.23 -19.87 -13.86
N PRO A 96 -8.24 -20.58 -14.39
CA PRO A 96 -9.18 -19.98 -15.34
C PRO A 96 -9.89 -18.73 -14.78
N ALA A 97 -10.19 -18.71 -13.47
CA ALA A 97 -10.77 -17.55 -12.81
C ALA A 97 -9.81 -16.35 -12.83
N ALA A 98 -8.53 -16.55 -12.50
CA ALA A 98 -7.52 -15.50 -12.56
C ALA A 98 -7.28 -15.00 -13.98
N GLN A 99 -7.30 -15.89 -15.00
CA GLN A 99 -7.18 -15.49 -16.40
C GLN A 99 -8.36 -14.63 -16.86
N ALA A 100 -9.59 -15.04 -16.53
CA ALA A 100 -10.79 -14.28 -16.86
C ALA A 100 -10.79 -12.90 -16.19
N PHE A 101 -10.38 -12.84 -14.92
CA PHE A 101 -10.23 -11.58 -14.19
C PHE A 101 -9.15 -10.68 -14.79
N ALA A 102 -7.98 -11.25 -15.11
CA ALA A 102 -6.88 -10.53 -15.76
C ALA A 102 -7.34 -9.89 -17.07
N HIS A 103 -8.04 -10.66 -17.90
CA HIS A 103 -8.57 -10.20 -19.18
C HIS A 103 -9.62 -9.08 -19.00
N GLU A 104 -10.51 -9.19 -18.02
CA GLU A 104 -11.51 -8.14 -17.74
C GLU A 104 -10.86 -6.82 -17.31
N VAL A 105 -9.78 -6.88 -16.52
CA VAL A 105 -9.00 -5.68 -16.16
C VAL A 105 -8.29 -5.09 -17.38
N GLU A 106 -7.68 -5.93 -18.24
CA GLU A 106 -6.97 -5.51 -19.45
C GLU A 106 -7.82 -4.69 -20.42
N ARG A 107 -9.13 -4.93 -20.43
CA ARG A 107 -10.08 -4.17 -21.26
C ARG A 107 -10.23 -2.71 -20.81
N GLN A 108 -9.87 -2.39 -19.58
CA GLN A 108 -10.05 -1.07 -18.98
C GLN A 108 -8.71 -0.38 -18.68
N THR A 109 -7.67 -1.15 -18.36
CA THR A 109 -6.36 -0.64 -17.94
C THR A 109 -5.25 -1.68 -18.10
N SER A 110 -4.00 -1.27 -17.96
CA SER A 110 -2.84 -2.18 -18.09
C SER A 110 -2.40 -2.76 -16.76
N TRP A 111 -1.99 -4.04 -16.77
CA TRP A 111 -1.26 -4.65 -15.67
C TRP A 111 0.20 -4.18 -15.62
N ARG A 112 0.70 -3.93 -14.40
CA ARG A 112 2.15 -3.80 -14.14
C ARG A 112 2.71 -5.14 -13.72
N LEU A 113 3.65 -5.64 -14.49
CA LEU A 113 4.30 -6.91 -14.18
C LEU A 113 5.30 -6.72 -13.03
N PHE A 114 5.32 -7.66 -12.09
CA PHE A 114 6.37 -7.74 -11.07
C PHE A 114 6.93 -9.16 -10.96
N GLU A 115 8.20 -9.27 -10.63
CA GLU A 115 8.92 -10.55 -10.56
C GLU A 115 8.86 -11.18 -9.16
N ASP A 116 9.20 -10.40 -8.14
CA ASP A 116 9.25 -10.82 -6.75
C ASP A 116 8.80 -9.69 -5.81
N ALA A 117 8.85 -9.97 -4.50
CA ALA A 117 8.44 -9.01 -3.48
C ALA A 117 9.33 -7.75 -3.44
N ALA A 118 10.63 -7.86 -3.78
CA ALA A 118 11.54 -6.72 -3.77
C ALA A 118 11.28 -5.78 -4.96
N ASP A 119 11.03 -6.35 -6.15
CA ASP A 119 10.59 -5.62 -7.33
C ASP A 119 9.24 -4.93 -7.08
N LEU A 120 8.25 -5.67 -6.59
CA LEU A 120 6.95 -5.11 -6.25
C LEU A 120 7.06 -3.97 -5.25
N ARG A 121 7.83 -4.15 -4.17
CA ARG A 121 8.10 -3.09 -3.18
C ARG A 121 8.64 -1.84 -3.83
N ARG A 122 9.69 -1.96 -4.65
CA ARG A 122 10.29 -0.82 -5.36
C ARG A 122 9.26 -0.10 -6.24
N GLN A 123 8.48 -0.86 -7.02
CA GLN A 123 7.46 -0.28 -7.90
C GLN A 123 6.36 0.45 -7.11
N VAL A 124 5.89 -0.14 -6.02
CA VAL A 124 4.86 0.47 -5.16
C VAL A 124 5.39 1.72 -4.48
N LEU A 125 6.59 1.68 -3.91
CA LEU A 125 7.21 2.82 -3.25
C LEU A 125 7.40 4.02 -4.19
N ALA A 126 7.90 3.79 -5.41
CA ALA A 126 8.02 4.83 -6.43
C ALA A 126 6.65 5.44 -6.78
N ARG A 127 5.62 4.58 -6.84
CA ARG A 127 4.24 5.00 -7.12
C ARG A 127 3.63 5.83 -5.99
N LEU A 128 3.83 5.42 -4.75
CA LEU A 128 3.38 6.17 -3.57
C LEU A 128 4.08 7.53 -3.51
N ALA A 129 5.39 7.58 -3.69
CA ALA A 129 6.12 8.84 -3.77
C ALA A 129 5.60 9.74 -4.89
N GLY A 130 5.38 9.20 -6.08
CA GLY A 130 4.79 9.93 -7.20
C GLY A 130 3.39 10.49 -6.89
N HIS A 131 2.54 9.71 -6.23
CA HIS A 131 1.20 10.13 -5.80
C HIS A 131 1.26 11.30 -4.82
N LEU A 132 2.12 11.19 -3.79
CA LEU A 132 2.29 12.23 -2.78
C LEU A 132 2.83 13.52 -3.38
N LEU A 133 3.84 13.44 -4.26
CA LEU A 133 4.40 14.60 -4.96
C LEU A 133 3.36 15.28 -5.86
N ALA A 134 2.55 14.50 -6.59
CA ALA A 134 1.48 15.04 -7.45
C ALA A 134 0.35 15.71 -6.65
N ARG A 135 0.25 15.41 -5.35
CA ARG A 135 -0.77 15.92 -4.43
C ARG A 135 -0.15 16.66 -3.24
N ALA A 136 1.03 17.27 -3.44
CA ALA A 136 1.80 17.88 -2.36
C ALA A 136 1.02 18.96 -1.60
N GLU A 137 0.19 19.74 -2.29
CA GLU A 137 -0.69 20.75 -1.68
C GLU A 137 -1.79 20.11 -0.83
N TYR A 138 -2.39 19.02 -1.30
CA TYR A 138 -3.45 18.31 -0.59
C TYR A 138 -2.95 17.69 0.72
N TYR A 139 -1.75 17.12 0.69
CA TYR A 139 -1.08 16.51 1.84
C TYR A 139 -0.22 17.50 2.65
N VAL A 140 -0.15 18.77 2.24
CA VAL A 140 0.58 19.82 2.95
C VAL A 140 2.05 19.40 3.20
N LEU A 141 2.72 18.89 2.16
CA LEU A 141 4.12 18.52 2.24
C LEU A 141 4.97 19.76 2.47
N ARG A 142 5.85 19.75 3.47
CA ARG A 142 6.82 20.83 3.67
C ARG A 142 7.77 20.86 2.48
N PRO A 143 8.33 22.03 2.09
CA PRO A 143 9.30 22.09 1.00
C PRO A 143 10.48 21.12 1.17
N ALA A 144 10.98 20.96 2.39
CA ALA A 144 12.05 20.00 2.69
C ALA A 144 11.63 18.53 2.47
N GLU A 145 10.39 18.17 2.83
CA GLU A 145 9.86 16.82 2.59
C GLU A 145 9.61 16.56 1.11
N PHE A 146 9.12 17.58 0.38
CA PHE A 146 8.93 17.48 -1.06
C PHE A 146 10.24 17.17 -1.78
N GLU A 147 11.30 17.92 -1.48
CA GLU A 147 12.62 17.70 -2.07
C GLU A 147 13.23 16.35 -1.65
N ALA A 148 13.13 16.00 -0.36
CA ALA A 148 13.61 14.70 0.13
C ALA A 148 12.90 13.52 -0.55
N LEU A 149 11.56 13.59 -0.67
CA LEU A 149 10.76 12.56 -1.32
C LEU A 149 11.05 12.45 -2.82
N ARG A 150 11.24 13.59 -3.50
CA ARG A 150 11.62 13.62 -4.92
C ARG A 150 12.98 12.97 -5.14
N ALA A 151 14.01 13.39 -4.40
CA ALA A 151 15.35 12.84 -4.51
C ALA A 151 15.37 11.34 -4.18
N TRP A 152 14.62 10.92 -3.16
CA TRP A 152 14.49 9.52 -2.77
C TRP A 152 13.82 8.67 -3.84
N ARG A 153 12.72 9.15 -4.45
CA ARG A 153 12.06 8.46 -5.57
C ARG A 153 13.01 8.31 -6.76
N ASP A 154 13.71 9.37 -7.13
CA ASP A 154 14.63 9.35 -8.27
C ASP A 154 15.82 8.40 -8.01
N ALA A 155 16.26 8.25 -6.76
CA ALA A 155 17.27 7.26 -6.38
C ALA A 155 16.72 5.82 -6.43
N LEU A 156 15.48 5.61 -6.00
CA LEU A 156 14.80 4.32 -6.02
C LEU A 156 14.59 3.79 -7.46
N GLU A 157 14.28 4.69 -8.40
CA GLU A 157 14.13 4.34 -9.83
C GLU A 157 15.47 4.02 -10.51
N LYS A 158 16.58 4.58 -10.01
CA LYS A 158 17.94 4.34 -10.53
C LYS A 158 18.62 3.13 -9.90
N ALA A 159 18.14 2.66 -8.75
CA ALA A 159 18.73 1.54 -8.03
C ALA A 159 18.49 0.22 -8.77
N GLU A 160 19.54 -0.59 -8.93
CA GLU A 160 19.39 -1.95 -9.47
C GLU A 160 18.56 -2.84 -8.52
N PRO A 161 17.81 -3.83 -9.05
CA PRO A 161 17.05 -4.76 -8.23
C PRO A 161 17.97 -5.53 -7.28
N ARG A 162 17.78 -5.33 -5.97
CA ARG A 162 18.49 -6.07 -4.93
C ARG A 162 17.61 -7.25 -4.48
N PRO A 163 18.17 -8.48 -4.33
CA PRO A 163 17.39 -9.60 -3.83
C PRO A 163 16.89 -9.33 -2.40
N PRO A 164 15.71 -9.85 -2.03
CA PRO A 164 15.13 -9.63 -0.69
C PRO A 164 16.01 -10.29 0.39
N ASP A 165 16.24 -9.55 1.48
CA ASP A 165 16.92 -10.04 2.67
C ASP A 165 15.91 -10.86 3.49
N GLU A 166 16.10 -12.18 3.56
CA GLU A 166 15.27 -13.10 4.33
C GLU A 166 15.57 -12.96 5.82
N THR A 167 15.09 -11.90 6.48
CA THR A 167 15.01 -11.94 7.95
C THR A 167 13.93 -11.04 8.53
N ARG A 168 13.13 -11.64 9.40
CA ARG A 168 12.07 -11.09 10.27
C ARG A 168 10.67 -11.05 9.66
N GLY A 169 10.02 -12.21 9.72
CA GLY A 169 8.57 -12.31 9.72
C GLY A 169 7.97 -11.73 10.99
N GLY A 170 6.82 -11.07 10.86
CA GLY A 170 6.00 -10.65 12.00
C GLY A 170 5.05 -9.50 11.68
N ALA A 171 3.77 -9.72 12.03
CA ALA A 171 2.60 -8.83 11.94
C ALA A 171 2.02 -8.63 10.53
N GLY A 172 1.11 -9.53 10.15
CA GLY A 172 0.34 -9.46 8.90
C GLY A 172 -1.06 -8.86 9.07
N ASP A 173 -1.25 -7.95 10.02
CA ASP A 173 -2.55 -7.34 10.34
C ASP A 173 -2.61 -5.91 9.82
N SER A 174 -3.81 -5.44 9.46
CA SER A 174 -4.04 -4.05 9.04
C SER A 174 -3.45 -3.11 10.09
N ALA A 175 -2.53 -2.25 9.65
CA ALA A 175 -1.73 -1.41 10.53
C ALA A 175 -2.06 0.07 10.31
N VAL A 176 -2.27 0.78 11.42
CA VAL A 176 -2.24 2.24 11.44
C VAL A 176 -0.84 2.64 11.89
N ILE A 177 -0.08 3.27 10.99
CA ILE A 177 1.26 3.78 11.29
C ILE A 177 1.12 5.30 11.42
N LEU A 178 1.22 5.80 12.64
CA LEU A 178 1.16 7.23 12.92
C LEU A 178 2.58 7.79 13.05
N SER A 179 2.89 8.84 12.29
CA SER A 179 4.09 9.63 12.53
C SER A 179 3.84 10.60 13.70
N PRO A 180 4.69 10.61 14.73
CA PRO A 180 4.48 11.42 15.93
C PRO A 180 4.59 12.94 15.69
N GLU A 181 5.13 13.39 14.55
CA GLU A 181 5.35 14.81 14.29
C GLU A 181 4.12 15.59 13.77
N ARG A 182 3.13 14.91 13.19
CA ARG A 182 1.95 15.57 12.58
C ARG A 182 0.63 15.20 13.23
N PHE A 183 0.59 14.11 13.99
CA PHE A 183 -0.63 13.64 14.60
C PHE A 183 -0.87 14.35 15.94
N THR A 184 -1.97 15.12 16.02
CA THR A 184 -2.49 15.61 17.30
C THR A 184 -3.72 14.75 17.63
N PRO A 185 -3.65 13.83 18.61
CA PRO A 185 -4.79 12.98 18.95
C PRO A 185 -5.96 13.86 19.41
N SER A 186 -7.12 13.74 18.76
CA SER A 186 -8.34 14.41 19.23
C SER A 186 -8.98 13.67 20.40
N ASP A 187 -8.72 12.37 20.54
CA ASP A 187 -9.14 11.55 21.69
C ASP A 187 -8.08 10.47 21.96
N GLY A 188 -7.30 10.68 23.01
CA GLY A 188 -6.29 9.73 23.48
C GLY A 188 -5.37 10.36 24.51
N VAL A 189 -5.36 9.83 25.74
CA VAL A 189 -4.46 10.27 26.81
C VAL A 189 -3.04 9.80 26.50
N VAL A 190 -2.13 10.75 26.32
CA VAL A 190 -0.69 10.47 26.27
C VAL A 190 -0.27 9.96 27.65
N ILE A 191 0.10 8.68 27.74
CA ILE A 191 0.74 8.15 28.96
C ILE A 191 2.19 8.64 28.94
N THR A 192 2.44 9.81 29.51
CA THR A 192 3.80 10.19 29.89
C THR A 192 4.21 9.32 31.08
N SER A 193 5.18 8.43 30.87
CA SER A 193 5.85 7.75 31.98
C SER A 193 6.38 8.81 32.95
N PRO A 194 5.95 8.84 34.22
CA PRO A 194 6.48 9.78 35.17
C PRO A 194 7.93 9.44 35.46
N GLY A 195 8.79 10.45 35.27
CA GLY A 195 10.17 10.40 35.69
C GLY A 195 10.32 10.05 37.16
N THR A 196 11.40 9.34 37.43
CA THR A 196 12.02 9.03 38.71
C THR A 196 11.97 10.18 39.71
N PRO A 197 11.90 9.90 41.02
CA PRO A 197 12.53 10.76 42.00
C PRO A 197 13.61 10.05 42.83
N ALA A 198 14.72 10.79 42.97
CA ALA A 198 15.86 10.72 43.91
C ALA A 198 16.83 9.53 43.81
#